data_AF-A0A9D6EH30-F1
#
_entry.id   AF-A0A9D6EH30-F1
#
_cell.length_a   1.000
_cell.length_b   1.000
_cell.length_c   1.000
_cell.angle_alpha   90.00
_cell.angle_beta   90.00
_cell.angle_gamma   90.00
#
_symmetry.space_group_name_H-M   'P 1'
#
loop_
_entity.id
_entity.type
_entity.pdbx_description
1 polymer ?
#
loop_
_entity_poly.entity_id
_entity_poly.type
_entity_poly.pdbx_seq_one_letter_code
_entity_poly.pdbx_strand_id
1 'polypeptide(L)' 'LGLGYPKAARFIDLMEQDRVIGPGDGAKPRQILVGFDYLHRRPAGR' A
#
# COMPACT_ATOMS: atom_id res chain seq x y z
N LEU A 1 -10.69 -4.23 -14.46
CA LEU A 1 -9.47 -3.83 -13.71
C LEU A 1 -8.45 -4.96 -13.87
N GLY A 2 -7.48 -4.83 -14.77
CA GLY A 2 -6.59 -5.94 -15.12
C GLY A 2 -5.13 -5.57 -14.86
N LEU A 3 -4.70 -5.65 -13.60
CA LEU A 3 -3.27 -5.60 -13.28
C LEU A 3 -2.79 -7.04 -13.19
N GLY A 4 -1.84 -7.43 -14.05
CA GLY A 4 -1.18 -8.73 -13.92
C GLY A 4 -0.48 -8.85 -12.56
N TYR A 5 -0.38 -10.08 -12.06
CA TYR A 5 0.18 -10.38 -10.73
C TYR A 5 1.53 -9.69 -10.45
N PRO A 6 2.52 -9.66 -11.38
CA PRO A 6 3.80 -9.01 -11.12
C PRO A 6 3.67 -7.51 -10.84
N LYS A 7 2.74 -6.83 -11.54
CA LYS A 7 2.50 -5.40 -11.36
C LYS A 7 1.79 -5.11 -10.03
N ALA A 8 0.86 -5.98 -9.63
CA ALA A 8 0.20 -5.89 -8.34
C ALA A 8 1.19 -6.10 -7.18
N ALA A 9 2.06 -7.11 -7.28
CA ALA A 9 3.09 -7.38 -6.28
C ALA A 9 3.99 -6.16 -6.05
N ARG A 10 4.46 -5.52 -7.14
CA ARG A 10 5.27 -4.30 -7.05
C ARG A 10 4.54 -3.15 -6.33
N PHE A 11 3.24 -3.01 -6.53
CA PHE A 11 2.46 -2.00 -5.81
C PHE A 11 2.36 -2.29 -4.32
N ILE A 12 2.21 -3.57 -3.95
CA ILE A 12 2.21 -4.00 -2.56
C ILE A 12 3.56 -3.67 -1.89
N ASP A 13 4.68 -3.91 -2.56
CA ASP A 13 6.01 -3.57 -2.05
C ASP A 13 6.17 -2.05 -1.83
N LEU A 14 5.75 -1.24 -2.82
CA LEU A 14 5.78 0.22 -2.71
C LEU A 14 4.88 0.72 -1.56
N MET A 15 3.70 0.14 -1.37
CA MET A 15 2.80 0.52 -0.28
C MET A 15 3.40 0.19 1.10
N GLU A 16 4.16 -0.89 1.22
CA GLU A 16 4.87 -1.24 2.46
C GLU A 16 6.02 -0.26 2.73
N GLN A 17 6.81 0.07 1.70
CA GLN A 17 7.87 1.07 1.76
C GLN A 17 7.35 2.45 2.16
N ASP A 18 6.21 2.86 1.60
CA ASP A 18 5.51 4.11 1.90
C ASP A 18 4.79 4.11 3.25
N ARG A 19 4.86 3.00 4.01
CA ARG A 19 4.18 2.82 5.31
C ARG A 19 2.65 2.97 5.23
N VAL A 20 2.07 2.63 4.08
CA VAL A 20 0.61 2.54 3.87
C VAL A 20 0.06 1.23 4.45
N ILE A 21 0.81 0.15 4.27
CA ILE A 21 0.51 -1.18 4.82
C ILE A 21 1.68 -1.67 5.67
N GLY A 22 1.37 -2.55 6.63
CA GLY A 22 2.35 -3.23 7.46
C GLY A 22 3.10 -4.34 6.71
N PRO A 23 4.17 -4.87 7.34
CA PRO A 23 4.93 -5.98 6.77
C PRO A 23 4.06 -7.21 6.56
N GLY A 24 4.40 -8.03 5.57
CA GLY A 24 3.76 -9.33 5.38
C GLY A 24 4.05 -10.29 6.54
N ASP A 25 3.02 -11.00 7.00
CA ASP A 25 3.14 -12.10 7.97
C ASP A 25 2.53 -13.37 7.37
N GLY A 26 3.29 -14.00 6.48
CA GLY A 26 2.90 -15.22 5.77
C GLY A 26 1.59 -15.04 5.00
N ALA A 27 0.61 -15.90 5.29
CA ALA A 27 -0.70 -15.89 4.64
C ALA A 27 -1.71 -14.90 5.27
N LYS A 28 -1.34 -14.20 6.34
CA LYS A 28 -2.25 -13.26 6.99
C LYS A 28 -2.46 -12.01 6.14
N PRO A 29 -3.65 -11.40 6.17
CA PRO A 29 -3.86 -10.08 5.59
C PRO A 29 -2.90 -9.06 6.20
N ARG A 30 -2.38 -8.15 5.38
CA ARG A 30 -1.53 -7.06 5.86
C ARG A 30 -2.37 -6.04 6.61
N GLN A 31 -1.80 -5.49 7.69
CA GLN A 31 -2.40 -4.39 8.42
C GLN A 31 -2.40 -3.11 7.56
N ILE A 32 -3.49 -2.36 7.55
CA ILE A 32 -3.54 -1.02 6.96
C ILE A 32 -3.10 -0.03 8.04
N LEU A 33 -2.10 0.81 7.73
CA LEU A 33 -1.49 1.73 8.70
C LEU A 33 -2.04 3.17 8.62
N VAL A 34 -2.84 3.47 7.58
CA VAL A 34 -3.35 4.80 7.30
C VAL A 34 -4.88 4.85 7.33
N GLY A 35 -5.44 6.01 7.64
CA GLY A 35 -6.90 6.25 7.62
C GLY A 35 -7.45 6.54 6.22
N PHE A 36 -8.78 6.57 6.08
CA PHE A 36 -9.46 6.82 4.81
C PHE A 36 -9.16 8.19 4.19
N ASP A 37 -8.78 9.17 5.00
CA ASP A 37 -8.41 10.51 4.59
C ASP A 37 -6.94 10.65 4.15
N TYR A 38 -6.18 9.55 4.10
CA TYR A 38 -4.75 9.53 3.77
C TYR A 38 -4.39 10.30 2.50
N LEU A 39 -5.14 10.10 1.41
CA LEU A 39 -4.88 10.77 0.14
C LEU A 39 -5.24 12.26 0.16
N HIS A 40 -6.18 12.67 1.00
CA HIS A 40 -6.54 14.08 1.17
C HIS A 40 -5.52 14.83 2.03
N ARG A 41 -4.84 14.13 2.96
CA ARG A 41 -3.84 14.71 3.86
C ARG A 41 -2.42 14.68 3.31
N ARG A 42 -2.12 13.84 2.31
CA ARG A 42 -0.83 13.92 1.63
C ARG A 42 -0.79 15.27 0.90
N PRO A 43 0.06 16.23 1.31
CA PRO A 43 0.24 17.43 0.51
C PRO A 43 0.64 16.95 -0.88
N ALA A 44 -0.11 17.35 -1.90
CA ALA A 44 0.29 17.11 -3.28
C ALA A 44 1.74 17.56 -3.37
N GLY A 45 2.64 16.62 -3.67
CA GLY A 45 4.07 16.89 -3.70
C GLY A 45 4.31 18.15 -4.53
N ARG A 46 5.16 19.04 -3.99
CA ARG A 46 5.69 20.17 -4.77
C ARG A 46 6.25 19.68 -6.10
#